data_AF-A0A5B9QTK6-F1
#
_entry.id   AF-A0A5B9QTK6-F1
#
_cell.length_a   1.000
_cell.length_b   1.000
_cell.length_c   1.000
_cell.angle_alpha   90.00
_cell.angle_beta   90.00
_cell.angle_gamma   90.00
#
_symmetry.space_group_name_H-M   'P 1'
#
loop_
_entity.id
_entity.type
_entity.pdbx_description
1 polymer ?
#
loop_
_entity_poly.entity_id
_entity_poly.type
_entity_poly.pdbx_seq_one_letter_code
_entity_poly.pdbx_strand_id
1 'polypeptide(L)' 'MTLRFGQSCPTCGRRIEVRLELLGRSVACPHCHAEFIASERQTPQPSSDEALMDRVERALRRSGAVVPVK' A
#
# COMPACT_ATOMS: atom_id res chain seq x y z
N MET A 1 24.44 -13.61 -5.70
CA MET A 1 23.05 -13.57 -6.22
C MET A 1 22.35 -12.42 -5.53
N THR A 2 22.13 -11.29 -6.20
CA THR A 2 21.42 -10.13 -5.62
C THR A 2 19.92 -10.31 -5.81
N LEU A 3 19.17 -10.37 -4.71
CA LEU A 3 17.71 -10.46 -4.73
C LEU A 3 17.11 -9.08 -5.07
N ARG A 4 16.04 -9.09 -5.85
CA ARG A 4 15.36 -7.88 -6.33
C ARG A 4 13.85 -8.03 -6.13
N PHE A 5 13.17 -6.94 -5.86
CA PHE A 5 11.71 -6.88 -5.74
C PHE A 5 11.15 -5.82 -6.69
N GLY A 6 9.95 -6.07 -7.19
CA GLY A 6 9.25 -5.14 -8.08
C GLY A 6 8.43 -4.14 -7.29
N GLN A 7 8.63 -2.85 -7.55
CA GLN A 7 7.83 -1.76 -6.97
C GLN A 7 7.41 -0.78 -8.06
N SER A 8 6.22 -0.19 -7.95
CA SER A 8 5.76 0.87 -8.84
C SER A 8 6.23 2.23 -8.34
N CYS A 9 6.91 3.00 -9.21
CA CYS A 9 7.35 4.35 -8.86
C CYS A 9 6.13 5.25 -8.56
N PRO A 10 6.11 5.98 -7.43
CA PRO A 10 4.99 6.84 -7.05
C PRO A 10 4.80 8.05 -7.96
N THR A 11 5.83 8.44 -8.72
CA THR A 11 5.78 9.64 -9.58
C THR A 11 5.33 9.34 -10.99
N CYS A 12 5.81 8.24 -11.59
CA CYS A 12 5.49 7.88 -12.98
C CYS A 12 4.59 6.65 -13.12
N GLY A 13 4.32 5.93 -12.03
CA GLY A 13 3.51 4.70 -12.02
C GLY A 13 4.16 3.48 -12.67
N ARG A 14 5.38 3.62 -13.20
CA ARG A 14 6.08 2.51 -13.88
C ARG A 14 6.62 1.51 -12.86
N ARG A 15 6.43 0.22 -13.14
CA ARG A 15 7.03 -0.87 -12.36
C ARG A 15 8.54 -0.92 -12.62
N ILE A 16 9.32 -0.88 -11.55
CA ILE A 16 10.78 -0.96 -11.57
C ILE A 16 11.26 -2.04 -10.59
N GLU A 17 12.43 -2.62 -10.87
CA GLU A 17 13.05 -3.61 -10.00
C GLU A 17 14.10 -2.95 -9.11
N VAL A 18 13.88 -3.00 -7.80
CA VAL A 18 14.79 -2.46 -6.79
C VAL A 18 15.50 -3.61 -6.10
N ARG A 19 16.79 -3.42 -5.78
CA ARG A 19 17.55 -4.43 -5.01
C ARG A 19 17.03 -4.47 -3.58
N LEU A 20 16.90 -5.66 -3.01
CA LEU A 20 16.46 -5.85 -1.62
C LEU A 20 17.40 -5.16 -0.61
N GLU A 21 18.70 -5.06 -0.92
CA GLU A 21 19.67 -4.32 -0.10
C GLU A 21 19.37 -2.81 0.02
N LEU A 22 18.57 -2.26 -0.90
CA LEU A 22 18.17 -0.85 -0.91
C LEU A 22 16.81 -0.63 -0.25
N LEU A 23 16.18 -1.68 0.31
CA LEU A 23 14.92 -1.56 1.02
C LEU A 23 15.07 -0.59 2.21
N GLY A 24 14.15 0.38 2.32
CA GLY A 24 14.21 1.45 3.32
C GLY A 24 15.24 2.56 3.03
N ARG A 25 15.93 2.52 1.87
CA ARG A 25 16.83 3.59 1.42
C ARG A 25 16.18 4.45 0.34
N SER A 26 16.71 5.66 0.15
CA SER A 26 16.37 6.53 -0.97
C SER A 26 16.94 5.94 -2.26
N VAL A 27 16.07 5.76 -3.25
CA VAL A 27 16.43 5.30 -4.59
C VAL A 27 15.84 6.25 -5.63
N ALA A 28 16.51 6.38 -6.77
CA ALA A 28 16.04 7.17 -7.90
C ALA A 28 15.38 6.28 -8.96
N CYS A 29 14.23 6.71 -9.48
CA CYS A 29 13.60 6.04 -10.62
C CYS A 29 14.47 6.21 -11.88
N PRO A 30 14.80 5.14 -12.63
CA PRO A 30 15.57 5.26 -13.88
C PRO A 30 14.81 5.96 -15.02
N HIS A 31 13.50 6.17 -14.88
CA HIS A 31 12.67 6.76 -15.94
C HIS A 31 12.37 8.24 -15.71
N CYS A 32 11.98 8.61 -14.49
CA CYS A 32 11.62 10.00 -14.16
C CYS A 32 12.63 10.69 -13.24
N HIS A 33 13.68 9.98 -12.79
CA HIS A 33 14.69 10.49 -11.85
C HIS A 33 14.13 10.97 -10.51
N ALA A 34 12.87 10.64 -10.20
CA ALA A 34 12.30 10.95 -8.90
C ALA A 34 12.94 10.12 -7.81
N GLU A 35 13.33 10.76 -6.72
CA GLU A 35 13.85 10.12 -5.51
C GLU A 35 12.70 9.73 -4.58
N PHE A 36 12.69 8.47 -4.14
CA PHE A 36 11.70 7.95 -3.21
C PHE A 36 12.30 6.85 -2.33
N ILE A 37 11.63 6.55 -1.22
CA ILE A 37 12.06 5.47 -0.34
C ILE A 37 11.58 4.13 -0.89
N ALA A 38 12.52 3.22 -1.14
CA ALA A 38 12.21 1.87 -1.59
C ALA A 38 11.49 1.10 -0.47
N SER A 39 10.17 1.05 -0.53
CA SER A 39 9.34 0.22 0.35
C SER A 39 8.70 -0.91 -0.45
N GLU A 40 8.76 -2.13 0.07
CA GLU A 40 8.09 -3.31 -0.48
C GLU A 40 6.57 -3.25 -0.26
N ARG A 41 6.16 -2.56 0.82
CA ARG A 41 4.77 -2.16 1.02
C ARG A 41 4.44 -1.05 0.04
N GLN A 42 3.79 -1.44 -1.06
CA GLN A 42 2.78 -0.58 -1.68
C GLN A 42 1.94 -0.03 -0.53
N THR A 43 1.74 1.30 -0.51
CA THR A 43 0.92 2.05 0.45
C THR A 43 -0.17 1.18 1.04
N PRO A 44 -0.43 1.15 2.37
CA PRO A 44 -1.55 0.41 2.93
C PRO A 44 -2.83 0.89 2.25
N GLN A 45 -3.18 0.23 1.16
CA GLN A 45 -4.49 0.26 0.59
C GLN A 45 -5.28 -0.48 1.64
N PRO A 46 -6.30 0.17 2.25
CA PRO A 46 -7.15 -0.54 3.17
C PRO A 46 -7.54 -1.80 2.43
N SER A 47 -7.16 -2.93 3.01
CA SER A 47 -7.43 -4.21 2.40
C SER A 47 -8.93 -4.25 2.11
N SER A 48 -9.33 -4.99 1.06
CA SER A 48 -10.74 -5.06 0.70
C SER A 48 -11.62 -5.44 1.90
N ASP A 49 -11.07 -6.13 2.91
CA ASP A 49 -11.73 -6.39 4.19
C ASP A 49 -11.89 -5.14 5.07
N GLU A 50 -10.86 -4.30 5.27
CA GLU A 50 -10.97 -3.06 6.05
C GLU A 50 -12.01 -2.11 5.45
N ALA A 51 -11.98 -1.95 4.12
CA ALA A 51 -12.97 -1.15 3.41
C ALA A 51 -14.40 -1.74 3.49
N LEU A 52 -14.52 -3.08 3.56
CA LEU A 52 -15.80 -3.75 3.72
C LEU A 52 -16.34 -3.58 5.14
N MET A 53 -15.49 -3.74 6.16
CA MET A 53 -15.89 -3.62 7.57
C MET A 53 -16.35 -2.21 7.92
N ASP A 54 -15.66 -1.18 7.43
CA ASP A 54 -16.10 0.21 7.57
C ASP A 54 -17.48 0.44 6.93
N ARG A 55 -17.73 -0.12 5.74
CA ARG A 55 -19.03 -0.03 5.07
C ARG A 55 -20.14 -0.76 5.84
N VAL A 56 -19.84 -1.93 6.38
CA VAL A 56 -20.78 -2.71 7.21
C VAL A 56 -21.13 -1.95 8.49
N GLU A 57 -20.13 -1.39 9.17
CA GLU A 57 -20.35 -0.60 10.40
C GLU A 57 -21.24 0.63 10.13
N ARG A 58 -20.98 1.37 9.04
CA ARG A 58 -21.84 2.52 8.66
C ARG A 58 -23.27 2.09 8.35
N ALA A 59 -23.46 0.95 7.70
CA ALA A 59 -24.78 0.43 7.39
C ALA A 59 -25.57 0.02 8.65
N LEU A 60 -24.92 -0.65 9.59
CA LEU A 60 -25.53 -1.06 10.87
C LEU A 60 -25.91 0.15 11.72
N ARG A 61 -25.05 1.17 11.79
CA ARG A 61 -25.32 2.43 12.49
C ARG A 61 -26.54 3.15 11.90
N ARG A 62 -26.65 3.19 10.56
CA ARG A 62 -27.79 3.82 9.88
C ARG A 62 -29.10 3.08 10.11
N SER A 63 -29.06 1.75 10.13
CA SER A 63 -30.27 0.93 10.30
C SER A 63 -30.71 0.76 11.77
N GLY A 64 -29.99 1.35 12.74
CA GLY A 64 -30.31 1.22 14.16
C GLY A 64 -30.07 -0.18 14.74
N ALA A 65 -29.36 -1.05 14.03
CA ALA A 65 -29.15 -2.45 14.40
C ALA A 65 -27.87 -2.68 15.24
N VAL A 66 -27.50 -1.73 16.11
CA VAL A 66 -26.41 -1.95 17.06
C VAL A 66 -26.97 -2.79 18.21
N VAL A 67 -26.91 -4.11 18.04
CA VAL A 67 -27.13 -5.04 19.16
C VAL A 67 -25.82 -5.03 19.98
N PRO A 68 -25.85 -4.66 21.27
CA PRO A 68 -24.67 -4.80 22.11
C PRO A 68 -24.33 -6.28 22.22
N VAL A 69 -23.12 -6.66 21.80
CA VAL A 69 -22.55 -7.97 22.10
C VAL A 69 -22.32 -7.99 23.61
N LYS A 70 -23.09 -8.84 24.29
CA LYS A 70 -23.04 -9.07 25.73
C LYS A 70 -22.06 -10.19 26.06
#